data_AF-A0A968SZR3-F1
#
_entry.id   AF-A0A968SZR3-F1
#
_cell.length_a   1.000
_cell.length_b   1.000
_cell.length_c   1.000
_cell.angle_alpha   90.00
_cell.angle_beta   90.00
_cell.angle_gamma   90.00
#
_symmetry.space_group_name_H-M   'P 1'
#
loop_
_entity.id
_entity.type
_entity.pdbx_description
1 polymer ?
#
loop_
_entity_poly.entity_id
_entity_poly.type
_entity_poly.pdbx_seq_one_letter_code
_entity_poly.pdbx_strand_id
1 'polypeptide(L)'
;MVSTTSTARGKGARPVYKLYISPEIEVIGDVFSIVVDVLGSDSAYTIKVGSDVYGMQRPDKMIAYFSSLSVLLKTAEQLAHELNGFPVHGVPFTAQLDNYGLLSWGVDPPRLERTPGLENAESWRVWVVNRLASAILIARGKATEGLGLPPWRFAIERLRLEEVDVDNWTPLTSIWQRDA
;
A
#
# COMPACT_ATOMS: atom_id res chain seq x y z
N MET A 1 -16.69 47.55 0.97
CA MET A 1 -15.57 46.61 0.82
C MET A 1 -15.82 45.48 1.81
N VAL A 2 -16.57 44.46 1.41
CA VAL A 2 -17.05 43.39 2.31
C VAL A 2 -16.02 42.27 2.32
N SER A 3 -15.36 42.11 3.46
CA SER A 3 -14.49 40.98 3.77
C SER A 3 -15.34 39.71 3.86
N THR A 4 -15.04 38.71 3.04
CA THR A 4 -15.60 37.35 3.19
C THR A 4 -14.46 36.42 3.58
N THR A 5 -14.33 36.22 4.89
CA THR A 5 -13.54 35.13 5.48
C THR A 5 -14.26 33.81 5.17
N SER A 6 -13.82 33.12 4.12
CA SER A 6 -14.26 31.75 3.85
C SER A 6 -13.46 30.78 4.72
N THR A 7 -14.13 30.25 5.74
CA THR A 7 -13.70 29.09 6.52
C THR A 7 -13.79 27.84 5.65
N ALA A 8 -12.74 27.57 4.87
CA ALA A 8 -12.61 26.31 4.15
C ALA A 8 -12.34 25.17 5.17
N ARG A 9 -13.41 24.44 5.54
CA ARG A 9 -13.27 23.07 6.06
C ARG A 9 -12.46 22.28 5.03
N GLY A 10 -11.32 21.73 5.44
CA GLY A 10 -10.45 20.96 4.56
C GLY A 10 -11.21 19.77 3.96
N LYS A 11 -11.43 19.79 2.64
CA LYS A 11 -11.90 18.60 1.92
C LYS A 11 -10.82 17.52 2.07
N GLY A 12 -11.18 16.36 2.62
CA GLY A 12 -10.30 15.20 2.72
C GLY A 12 -9.65 14.90 1.36
N ALA A 13 -8.34 14.64 1.36
CA ALA A 13 -7.66 14.23 0.14
C ALA A 13 -8.23 12.90 -0.33
N ARG A 14 -8.49 12.77 -1.65
CA ARG A 14 -9.00 11.51 -2.21
C ARG A 14 -8.01 10.37 -1.95
N PRO A 15 -8.48 9.15 -1.66
CA PRO A 15 -7.61 7.99 -1.47
C PRO A 15 -6.80 7.72 -2.75
N VAL A 16 -5.54 7.34 -2.56
CA VAL A 16 -4.64 6.93 -3.63
C VAL A 16 -4.46 5.42 -3.54
N TYR A 17 -4.89 4.72 -4.59
CA TYR A 17 -4.74 3.28 -4.69
C TYR A 17 -3.51 2.94 -5.52
N LYS A 18 -2.77 1.92 -5.11
CA LYS A 18 -1.54 1.46 -5.75
C LYS A 18 -1.68 0.00 -6.10
N LEU A 19 -1.44 -0.34 -7.36
CA LEU A 19 -1.22 -1.70 -7.82
C LEU A 19 0.28 -1.94 -7.86
N TYR A 20 0.76 -2.95 -7.17
CA TYR A 20 2.13 -3.42 -7.20
C TYR A 20 2.22 -4.61 -8.16
N ILE A 21 3.18 -4.57 -9.07
CA ILE A 21 3.51 -5.66 -9.98
C ILE A 21 4.94 -6.12 -9.65
N SER A 22 5.09 -7.35 -9.19
CA SER A 22 6.34 -7.82 -8.57
C SER A 22 6.90 -9.10 -9.20
N PRO A 23 7.33 -9.04 -10.48
CA PRO A 23 7.96 -10.18 -11.13
C PRO A 23 9.38 -10.38 -10.61
N GLU A 24 9.96 -11.56 -10.88
CA GLU A 24 11.42 -11.71 -10.83
C GLU A 24 12.11 -10.81 -11.87
N ILE A 25 13.40 -10.51 -11.66
CA ILE A 25 14.11 -9.52 -12.47
C ILE A 25 14.37 -10.01 -13.90
N GLU A 26 14.50 -11.32 -14.07
CA GLU A 26 14.80 -12.02 -15.32
C GLU A 26 13.69 -11.83 -16.37
N VAL A 27 12.45 -11.63 -15.93
CA VAL A 27 11.26 -11.52 -16.80
C VAL A 27 10.68 -10.10 -16.82
N ILE A 28 11.36 -9.12 -16.21
CA ILE A 28 10.79 -7.78 -16.01
C ILE A 28 10.49 -7.05 -17.32
N GLY A 29 11.28 -7.29 -18.37
CA GLY A 29 11.08 -6.67 -19.69
C GLY A 29 9.77 -7.13 -20.35
N ASP A 30 9.53 -8.43 -20.34
CA ASP A 30 8.31 -9.04 -20.88
C ASP A 30 7.07 -8.57 -20.10
N VAL A 31 7.16 -8.61 -18.77
CA VAL A 31 6.10 -8.13 -17.87
C VAL A 31 5.82 -6.64 -18.08
N PHE A 32 6.85 -5.81 -18.25
CA PHE A 32 6.68 -4.38 -18.48
C PHE A 32 5.91 -4.10 -19.78
N SER A 33 6.23 -4.81 -20.87
CA SER A 33 5.49 -4.68 -22.13
C SER A 33 4.00 -4.96 -21.94
N ILE A 34 3.67 -6.10 -21.32
CA ILE A 34 2.28 -6.49 -21.05
C ILE A 34 1.58 -5.47 -20.16
N VAL A 35 2.26 -4.99 -19.11
CA VAL A 35 1.69 -4.01 -18.17
C VAL A 35 1.35 -2.69 -18.88
N VAL A 36 2.24 -2.18 -19.74
CA VAL A 36 1.99 -0.95 -20.48
C VAL A 36 0.81 -1.13 -21.44
N ASP A 37 0.73 -2.26 -22.14
CA ASP A 37 -0.36 -2.57 -23.07
C ASP A 37 -1.71 -2.65 -22.36
N VAL A 38 -1.76 -3.31 -21.18
CA VAL A 38 -3.00 -3.43 -20.39
C VAL A 38 -3.40 -2.12 -19.73
N LEU A 39 -2.45 -1.31 -19.28
CA LEU A 39 -2.77 -0.05 -18.62
C LEU A 39 -3.37 0.98 -19.59
N GLY A 40 -2.91 1.03 -20.84
CA GLY A 40 -3.41 2.00 -21.82
C GLY A 40 -3.42 3.44 -21.30
N SER A 41 -4.19 4.32 -21.94
CA SER A 41 -4.23 5.76 -21.57
C SER A 41 -5.16 6.11 -20.41
N ASP A 42 -6.11 5.23 -20.07
CA ASP A 42 -7.27 5.62 -19.23
C ASP A 42 -7.34 4.94 -17.86
N SER A 43 -6.48 3.96 -17.54
CA SER A 43 -6.61 3.19 -16.30
C SER A 43 -5.81 3.78 -15.13
N ALA A 44 -4.48 3.92 -15.27
CA ALA A 44 -3.59 4.47 -14.26
C ALA A 44 -3.15 5.88 -14.64
N TYR A 45 -3.13 6.80 -13.67
CA TYR A 45 -2.70 8.18 -13.92
C TYR A 45 -1.18 8.36 -13.78
N THR A 46 -0.48 7.37 -13.22
CA THR A 46 0.98 7.36 -13.08
C THR A 46 1.46 5.93 -12.97
N ILE A 47 2.62 5.64 -13.58
CA ILE A 47 3.36 4.40 -13.42
C ILE A 47 4.76 4.75 -12.91
N LYS A 48 5.24 3.98 -11.93
CA LYS A 48 6.61 4.06 -11.42
C LYS A 48 7.30 2.73 -11.70
N VAL A 49 8.51 2.81 -12.24
CA VAL A 49 9.39 1.66 -12.47
C VAL A 49 10.76 1.95 -11.86
N GLY A 50 11.44 0.93 -11.35
CA GLY A 50 12.84 1.03 -10.95
C GLY A 50 13.70 1.56 -12.12
N SER A 51 14.56 2.54 -11.85
CA SER A 51 15.38 3.20 -12.88
C SER A 51 16.83 2.69 -12.93
N ASP A 52 17.23 1.87 -11.97
CA ASP A 52 18.58 1.35 -11.81
C ASP A 52 18.54 -0.06 -11.20
N VAL A 53 19.71 -0.68 -11.06
CA VAL A 53 19.85 -2.04 -10.54
C VAL A 53 19.28 -2.17 -9.11
N TYR A 54 19.45 -1.16 -8.26
CA TYR A 54 18.90 -1.19 -6.90
C TYR A 54 17.37 -1.10 -6.93
N GLY A 55 16.82 -0.24 -7.79
CA GLY A 55 15.39 -0.10 -8.02
C GLY A 55 14.76 -1.39 -8.53
N MET A 56 15.45 -2.10 -9.42
CA MET A 56 14.96 -3.37 -10.00
C MET A 56 15.01 -4.54 -9.03
N GLN A 57 15.89 -4.53 -8.04
CA GLN A 57 15.93 -5.57 -7.00
C GLN A 57 14.86 -5.40 -5.93
N ARG A 58 14.17 -4.26 -5.88
CA ARG A 58 13.12 -4.03 -4.88
C ARG A 58 11.89 -4.87 -5.18
N PRO A 59 11.18 -5.36 -4.15
CA PRO A 59 9.89 -6.02 -4.35
C PRO A 59 8.87 -5.09 -5.05
N ASP A 60 8.90 -3.78 -4.76
CA ASP A 60 8.01 -2.76 -5.33
C ASP A 60 8.61 -2.04 -6.55
N LYS A 61 9.28 -2.80 -7.43
CA LYS A 61 9.96 -2.30 -8.62
C LYS A 61 9.03 -1.74 -9.69
N MET A 62 7.74 -2.12 -9.71
CA MET A 62 6.74 -1.60 -10.64
C MET A 62 5.44 -1.30 -9.90
N ILE A 63 4.94 -0.07 -10.03
CA ILE A 63 3.75 0.41 -9.32
C ILE A 63 2.89 1.25 -10.27
N ALA A 64 1.60 0.94 -10.36
CA ALA A 64 0.60 1.75 -11.07
C ALA A 64 -0.36 2.41 -10.07
N TYR A 65 -0.70 3.68 -10.31
CA TYR A 65 -1.48 4.50 -9.38
C TYR A 65 -2.88 4.79 -9.94
N PHE A 66 -3.89 4.61 -9.09
CA PHE A 66 -5.30 4.70 -9.44
C PHE A 66 -6.05 5.62 -8.47
N SER A 67 -7.04 6.34 -9.01
CA SER A 67 -7.96 7.17 -8.22
C SER A 67 -9.20 6.41 -7.77
N SER A 68 -9.39 5.18 -8.25
CA SER A 68 -10.53 4.31 -7.94
C SER A 68 -10.09 2.87 -7.71
N LEU A 69 -10.56 2.26 -6.62
CA LEU A 69 -10.35 0.85 -6.33
C LEU A 69 -10.99 -0.06 -7.40
N SER A 70 -12.17 0.30 -7.91
CA SER A 70 -12.85 -0.53 -8.92
C SER A 70 -12.08 -0.60 -10.24
N VAL A 71 -11.45 0.52 -10.65
CA VAL A 71 -10.60 0.55 -11.84
C VAL A 71 -9.35 -0.29 -11.60
N LEU A 72 -8.72 -0.14 -10.43
CA LEU A 72 -7.56 -0.97 -10.05
C LEU A 72 -7.89 -2.46 -10.12
N LEU A 73 -8.98 -2.90 -9.49
CA LEU A 73 -9.35 -4.33 -9.42
C LEU A 73 -9.65 -4.90 -10.81
N LYS A 74 -10.36 -4.14 -11.67
CA LYS A 74 -10.62 -4.54 -13.06
C LYS A 74 -9.32 -4.68 -13.86
N THR A 75 -8.41 -3.73 -13.72
CA THR A 75 -7.09 -3.79 -14.38
C THR A 75 -6.26 -4.96 -13.86
N ALA A 76 -6.30 -5.22 -12.56
CA ALA A 76 -5.58 -6.34 -11.95
C ALA A 76 -6.12 -7.69 -12.43
N GLU A 77 -7.44 -7.84 -12.62
CA GLU A 77 -8.03 -9.05 -13.20
C GLU A 77 -7.50 -9.33 -14.62
N GLN A 78 -7.42 -8.28 -15.45
CA GLN A 78 -6.86 -8.41 -16.80
C GLN A 78 -5.36 -8.77 -16.76
N LEU A 79 -4.58 -8.10 -15.91
CA LEU A 79 -3.16 -8.42 -15.72
C LEU A 79 -2.94 -9.84 -15.19
N ALA A 80 -3.80 -10.32 -14.28
CA ALA A 80 -3.70 -11.66 -13.72
C ALA A 80 -3.84 -12.74 -14.80
N HIS A 81 -4.69 -12.48 -15.81
CA HIS A 81 -4.83 -13.36 -16.96
C HIS A 81 -3.58 -13.37 -17.83
N GLU A 82 -3.09 -12.20 -18.24
CA GLU A 82 -1.96 -12.06 -19.17
C GLU A 82 -0.62 -12.48 -18.54
N LEU A 83 -0.46 -12.30 -17.23
CA LEU A 83 0.78 -12.59 -16.51
C LEU A 83 0.79 -13.97 -15.83
N ASN A 84 -0.18 -14.83 -16.14
CA ASN A 84 -0.25 -16.16 -15.54
C ASN A 84 1.02 -16.98 -15.84
N GLY A 85 1.64 -17.52 -14.79
CA GLY A 85 2.84 -18.35 -14.89
C GLY A 85 4.16 -17.58 -14.88
N PHE A 86 4.14 -16.25 -14.82
CA PHE A 86 5.37 -15.47 -14.62
C PHE A 86 5.93 -15.69 -13.20
N PRO A 87 7.27 -15.79 -13.04
CA PRO A 87 7.89 -15.94 -11.73
C PRO A 87 7.75 -14.67 -10.88
N VAL A 88 7.63 -14.86 -9.57
CA VAL A 88 7.16 -13.83 -8.62
C VAL A 88 8.22 -13.52 -7.55
N HIS A 89 8.43 -12.24 -7.30
CA HIS A 89 9.20 -11.74 -6.16
C HIS A 89 8.31 -11.46 -4.94
N GLY A 90 7.12 -10.88 -5.17
CA GLY A 90 6.15 -10.55 -4.12
C GLY A 90 6.46 -9.25 -3.37
N VAL A 91 5.42 -8.61 -2.81
CA VAL A 91 5.56 -7.37 -2.03
C VAL A 91 5.06 -7.57 -0.60
N PRO A 92 5.91 -7.40 0.42
CA PRO A 92 5.45 -7.48 1.80
C PRO A 92 4.51 -6.34 2.17
N PHE A 93 3.55 -6.65 3.05
CA PHE A 93 2.59 -5.71 3.63
C PHE A 93 1.67 -5.05 2.60
N THR A 94 1.20 -5.83 1.62
CA THR A 94 0.23 -5.42 0.62
C THR A 94 -0.84 -6.50 0.47
N ALA A 95 -2.00 -6.10 -0.05
CA ALA A 95 -3.14 -6.97 -0.23
C ALA A 95 -3.03 -7.74 -1.54
N GLN A 96 -2.87 -9.06 -1.46
CA GLN A 96 -2.66 -9.92 -2.62
C GLN A 96 -3.91 -9.98 -3.51
N LEU A 97 -3.71 -10.02 -4.84
CA LEU A 97 -4.79 -10.06 -5.85
C LEU A 97 -4.78 -11.31 -6.73
N ASP A 98 -3.67 -12.04 -6.75
CA ASP A 98 -3.49 -13.28 -7.48
C ASP A 98 -3.11 -14.42 -6.52
N ASN A 99 -2.96 -15.65 -7.00
CA ASN A 99 -2.60 -16.77 -6.12
C ASN A 99 -1.11 -16.81 -5.75
N TYR A 100 -0.26 -16.08 -6.46
CA TYR A 100 1.20 -16.22 -6.38
C TYR A 100 1.90 -15.00 -5.79
N GLY A 101 1.23 -13.85 -5.68
CA GLY A 101 1.78 -12.61 -5.14
C GLY A 101 2.41 -11.71 -6.21
N LEU A 102 2.19 -12.00 -7.50
CA LEU A 102 2.67 -11.16 -8.59
C LEU A 102 1.98 -9.80 -8.56
N LEU A 103 0.69 -9.82 -8.22
CA LEU A 103 -0.17 -8.64 -8.14
C LEU A 103 -0.65 -8.47 -6.70
N SER A 104 -0.45 -7.26 -6.19
CA SER A 104 -1.01 -6.88 -4.89
C SER A 104 -1.34 -5.39 -4.89
N TRP A 105 -2.10 -4.92 -3.91
CA TRP A 105 -2.48 -3.52 -3.82
C TRP A 105 -2.35 -2.95 -2.42
N GLY A 106 -2.45 -1.63 -2.36
CA GLY A 106 -2.60 -0.89 -1.11
C GLY A 106 -3.26 0.46 -1.35
N VAL A 107 -3.77 1.05 -0.29
CA VAL A 107 -4.34 2.41 -0.31
C VAL A 107 -3.60 3.27 0.69
N ASP A 108 -3.18 4.46 0.27
CA ASP A 108 -2.48 5.36 1.16
C ASP A 108 -3.42 5.83 2.29
N PRO A 109 -2.91 5.90 3.54
CA PRO A 109 -3.69 6.33 4.68
C PRO A 109 -4.16 7.79 4.54
N PRO A 110 -5.30 8.16 5.16
CA PRO A 110 -5.77 9.54 5.16
C PRO A 110 -4.75 10.49 5.80
N ARG A 111 -4.79 11.78 5.41
CA ARG A 111 -3.76 12.75 5.83
C ARG A 111 -3.72 13.01 7.35
N LEU A 112 -4.84 12.79 8.04
CA LEU A 112 -5.00 13.07 9.46
C LEU A 112 -4.37 12.00 10.37
N GLU A 113 -4.12 10.79 9.86
CA GLU A 113 -3.52 9.69 10.62
C GLU A 113 -2.00 9.59 10.46
N ARG A 114 -1.36 10.64 9.92
CA ARG A 114 0.07 10.67 9.64
C ARG A 114 0.89 10.86 10.92
N THR A 115 2.01 10.14 10.99
CA THR A 115 2.98 10.32 12.07
C THR A 115 3.54 11.76 12.06
N PRO A 116 3.56 12.47 13.21
CA PRO A 116 4.17 13.79 13.32
C PRO A 116 5.63 13.77 12.84
N GLY A 117 6.00 14.68 11.94
CA GLY A 117 7.37 14.80 11.40
C GLY A 117 7.57 14.24 9.98
N LEU A 118 6.59 13.55 9.38
CA LEU A 118 6.61 13.27 7.95
C LEU A 118 5.95 14.43 7.17
N GLU A 119 6.76 15.22 6.48
CA GLU A 119 6.28 16.32 5.62
C GLU A 119 5.51 15.82 4.37
N ASN A 120 5.76 14.56 3.96
CA ASN A 120 5.17 13.94 2.79
C ASN A 120 4.00 12.99 3.12
N ALA A 121 3.20 12.69 2.10
CA ALA A 121 2.18 11.65 2.19
C ALA A 121 2.81 10.28 2.48
N GLU A 122 2.49 9.71 3.64
CA GLU A 122 2.91 8.37 4.01
C GLU A 122 2.27 7.34 3.06
N SER A 123 3.06 6.40 2.55
CA SER A 123 2.52 5.27 1.79
C SER A 123 2.01 4.18 2.73
N TRP A 124 1.02 3.38 2.30
CA TRP A 124 0.52 2.23 3.06
C TRP A 124 1.60 1.42 3.78
N ARG A 125 2.63 0.97 3.06
CA ARG A 125 3.70 0.14 3.61
C ARG A 125 4.53 0.86 4.69
N VAL A 126 4.78 2.16 4.51
CA VAL A 126 5.49 2.98 5.51
C VAL A 126 4.63 3.12 6.77
N TRP A 127 3.33 3.36 6.60
CA TRP A 127 2.36 3.45 7.70
C TRP A 127 2.28 2.17 8.52
N VAL A 128 2.21 1.01 7.85
CA VAL A 128 2.22 -0.31 8.50
C VAL A 128 3.53 -0.55 9.25
N VAL A 129 4.68 -0.30 8.59
CA VAL A 129 6.00 -0.56 9.18
C VAL A 129 6.29 0.36 10.37
N ASN A 130 5.89 1.63 10.32
CA ASN A 130 6.05 2.57 11.43
C ASN A 130 5.25 2.14 12.68
N ARG A 131 4.04 1.61 12.47
CA ARG A 131 3.21 1.06 13.57
C ARG A 131 3.79 -0.22 14.14
N LEU A 132 4.24 -1.14 13.29
CA LEU A 132 4.93 -2.35 13.72
C LEU A 132 6.18 -2.01 14.53
N ALA A 133 7.03 -1.11 14.03
CA ALA A 133 8.24 -0.68 14.72
C ALA A 133 7.93 -0.05 16.08
N SER A 134 6.94 0.85 16.14
CA SER A 134 6.51 1.49 17.38
C SER A 134 6.01 0.48 18.40
N ALA A 135 5.16 -0.47 17.97
CA ALA A 135 4.61 -1.50 18.85
C ALA A 135 5.69 -2.49 19.34
N ILE A 136 6.67 -2.84 18.50
CA ILE A 136 7.82 -3.65 18.92
C ILE A 136 8.65 -2.90 19.97
N LEU A 137 8.91 -1.61 19.80
CA LEU A 137 9.65 -0.81 20.78
C LEU A 137 8.91 -0.71 22.12
N ILE A 138 7.59 -0.52 22.10
CA ILE A 138 6.74 -0.54 23.29
C ILE A 138 6.83 -1.90 23.99
N ALA A 139 6.73 -3.00 23.25
CA ALA A 139 6.80 -4.34 23.79
C ALA A 139 8.18 -4.68 24.37
N ARG A 140 9.26 -4.17 23.78
CA ARG A 140 10.61 -4.32 24.34
C ARG A 140 10.82 -3.53 25.63
N GLY A 141 10.01 -2.49 25.87
CA GLY A 141 9.95 -1.83 27.17
C GLY A 141 9.33 -2.74 28.23
N LYS A 142 9.58 -2.47 29.51
CA LYS A 142 8.99 -3.21 30.65
C LYS A 142 7.45 -3.27 30.66
N ALA A 143 6.79 -2.50 29.78
CA ALA A 143 5.35 -2.41 29.62
C ALA A 143 4.67 -3.76 29.30
N THR A 144 5.40 -4.77 28.80
CA THR A 144 4.82 -6.08 28.47
C THR A 144 5.41 -7.27 29.22
N GLU A 145 6.27 -7.04 30.22
CA GLU A 145 6.86 -8.11 31.07
C GLU A 145 5.79 -9.01 31.73
N GLY A 146 4.55 -8.51 31.91
CA GLY A 146 3.42 -9.27 32.46
C GLY A 146 2.51 -9.98 31.44
N LEU A 147 2.65 -9.71 30.13
CA LEU A 147 1.77 -10.28 29.10
C LEU A 147 2.27 -11.62 28.52
N GLY A 148 3.54 -11.95 28.72
CA GLY A 148 4.14 -13.21 28.22
C GLY A 148 4.14 -13.34 26.68
N LEU A 149 3.86 -12.26 25.94
CA LEU A 149 3.85 -12.25 24.48
C LEU A 149 5.21 -11.81 23.94
N PRO A 150 5.73 -12.46 22.87
CA PRO A 150 6.91 -11.96 22.19
C PRO A 150 6.58 -10.62 21.48
N PRO A 151 7.55 -9.69 21.33
CA PRO A 151 7.30 -8.35 20.78
C PRO A 151 6.63 -8.32 19.40
N TRP A 152 6.96 -9.26 18.50
CA TRP A 152 6.34 -9.33 17.18
C TRP A 152 4.85 -9.65 17.25
N ARG A 153 4.43 -10.51 18.19
CA ARG A 153 3.03 -10.91 18.35
C ARG A 153 2.23 -9.76 18.96
N PHE A 154 2.79 -9.08 19.96
CA PHE A 154 2.20 -7.84 20.48
C PHE A 154 1.97 -6.82 19.36
N ALA A 155 2.94 -6.62 18.47
CA ALA A 155 2.83 -5.67 17.37
C ALA A 155 1.72 -6.05 16.38
N ILE A 156 1.60 -7.32 16.01
CA ILE A 156 0.54 -7.80 15.12
C ILE A 156 -0.85 -7.61 15.75
N GLU A 157 -1.04 -8.00 17.02
CA GLU A 157 -2.31 -7.79 17.72
C GLU A 157 -2.64 -6.30 17.85
N ARG A 158 -1.63 -5.45 18.05
CA ARG A 158 -1.82 -4.00 18.09
C ARG A 158 -2.31 -3.45 16.76
N LEU A 159 -1.79 -3.93 15.63
CA LEU A 159 -2.27 -3.56 14.30
C LEU A 159 -3.71 -4.02 14.06
N ARG A 160 -4.10 -5.21 14.53
CA ARG A 160 -5.51 -5.67 14.47
C ARG A 160 -6.44 -4.72 15.21
N LEU A 161 -6.03 -4.22 16.38
CA LEU A 161 -6.80 -3.20 17.14
C LEU A 161 -6.85 -1.84 16.44
N GLU A 162 -5.89 -1.55 15.56
CA GLU A 162 -5.86 -0.38 14.70
C GLU A 162 -6.57 -0.62 13.36
N GLU A 163 -7.47 -1.61 13.32
CA GLU A 163 -8.36 -1.89 12.18
C GLU A 163 -7.60 -2.29 10.90
N VAL A 164 -6.43 -2.92 11.03
CA VAL A 164 -5.71 -3.58 9.94
C VAL A 164 -6.07 -5.06 9.92
N ASP A 165 -6.55 -5.56 8.78
CA ASP A 165 -6.55 -6.99 8.51
C ASP A 165 -5.12 -7.42 8.20
N VAL A 166 -4.44 -7.99 9.19
CA VAL A 166 -3.04 -8.44 9.08
C VAL A 166 -2.88 -9.77 8.36
N ASP A 167 -3.98 -10.49 8.11
CA ASP A 167 -3.95 -11.74 7.34
C ASP A 167 -3.95 -11.43 5.84
N ASN A 168 -4.65 -10.36 5.43
CA ASN A 168 -4.69 -9.89 4.05
C ASN A 168 -3.90 -8.60 3.80
N TRP A 169 -3.30 -7.99 4.83
CA TRP A 169 -2.67 -6.66 4.78
C TRP A 169 -3.54 -5.58 4.12
N THR A 170 -4.85 -5.71 4.28
CA THR A 170 -5.82 -4.68 3.88
C THR A 170 -6.20 -3.85 5.08
N PRO A 171 -6.53 -2.58 4.86
CA PRO A 171 -7.29 -1.88 5.86
C PRO A 171 -8.73 -2.36 6.00
N LEU A 172 -9.31 -2.23 7.19
CA LEU A 172 -10.77 -2.24 7.34
C LEU A 172 -11.35 -0.90 6.87
N THR A 173 -12.49 -0.96 6.19
CA THR A 173 -13.18 0.17 5.55
C THR A 173 -13.42 1.36 6.49
N SER A 174 -13.50 1.12 7.79
CA SER A 174 -13.77 2.09 8.85
C SER A 174 -12.72 3.19 9.01
N ILE A 175 -11.45 2.92 8.73
CA ILE A 175 -10.36 3.91 8.83
C ILE A 175 -10.54 5.03 7.78
N TRP A 176 -11.10 4.74 6.59
CA TRP A 176 -11.34 5.72 5.52
C TRP A 176 -12.71 6.39 5.60
N GLN A 177 -13.62 5.88 6.45
CA GLN A 177 -14.95 6.48 6.66
C GLN A 177 -14.95 7.62 7.68
N ARG A 178 -13.90 7.78 8.50
CA ARG A 178 -13.81 8.87 9.48
C ARG A 178 -13.63 10.27 8.84
N ASP A 179 -13.42 10.32 7.53
CA ASP A 179 -13.15 11.53 6.74
C ASP A 179 -14.23 11.85 5.67
N ALA A 180 -15.32 11.07 5.59
CA ALA A 180 -16.44 11.28 4.66
C ALA A 180 -17.62 12.01 5.33
#